data_AF-A0A1N6E6D2-F1
#
_entry.id   AF-A0A1N6E6D2-F1
#
_cell.length_a   1.000
_cell.length_b   1.000
_cell.length_c   1.000
_cell.angle_alpha   90.00
_cell.angle_beta   90.00
_cell.angle_gamma   90.00
#
_symmetry.space_group_name_H-M   'P 1'
#
loop_
_entity.id
_entity.type
_entity.pdbx_description
1 polymer ?
#
loop_
_entity_poly.entity_id
_entity_poly.type
_entity_poly.pdbx_seq_one_letter_code
_entity_poly.pdbx_strand_id
1 'polypeptide(L)'
;MKSLPALALVLAATFAFAFSPKGESLSQFGEDSGQWIDVTGVTPGPSTYTCDAAVDAHCLYDAPNGNPLSPDEDKMFVNRGIADRK
;
A
#
# COMPACT_ATOMS: atom_id res chain seq x y z
N MET A 1 30.60 23.57 33.80
CA MET A 1 29.72 22.44 33.43
C MET A 1 28.29 22.92 33.33
N LYS A 2 27.68 22.97 32.14
CA LYS A 2 26.28 22.56 31.93
C LYS A 2 25.98 22.62 30.43
N SER A 3 26.30 21.55 29.73
CA SER A 3 25.72 21.28 28.41
C SER A 3 24.20 21.25 28.56
N LEU A 4 23.50 22.21 27.98
CA LEU A 4 22.05 22.10 27.85
C LEU A 4 21.77 20.95 26.88
N PRO A 5 20.89 19.99 27.23
CA PRO A 5 20.67 18.81 26.42
C PRO A 5 19.85 19.19 25.19
N ALA A 6 20.53 19.56 24.11
CA ALA A 6 19.95 19.75 22.78
C ALA A 6 19.50 18.42 22.13
N LEU A 7 19.39 17.34 22.90
CA LEU A 7 19.00 16.00 22.45
C LEU A 7 17.50 15.71 22.63
N ALA A 8 16.74 16.57 23.30
CA ALA A 8 15.31 16.35 23.53
C ALA A 8 14.40 16.74 22.34
N LEU A 9 14.93 17.43 21.32
CA LEU A 9 14.13 17.95 20.20
C LEU A 9 14.08 17.05 18.96
N VAL A 10 14.75 15.90 18.95
CA VAL A 10 14.82 15.02 17.76
C VAL A 10 13.76 13.91 17.77
N LEU A 11 12.96 13.80 18.85
CA LEU A 11 12.00 12.70 19.03
C LEU A 11 10.54 13.09 18.67
N ALA A 12 10.36 13.87 17.60
CA ALA A 12 9.03 14.22 17.07
C ALA A 12 8.82 13.73 15.62
N ALA A 13 9.66 12.82 15.14
CA ALA A 13 9.61 12.29 13.76
C ALA A 13 9.02 10.87 13.71
N THR A 14 7.97 10.60 14.50
CA THR A 14 7.27 9.31 14.42
C THR A 14 5.77 9.54 14.36
N PHE A 15 5.16 9.00 13.30
CA PHE A 15 3.72 8.82 13.07
C PHE A 15 2.95 9.97 12.39
N ALA A 16 3.32 10.29 11.14
CA ALA A 16 2.41 10.91 10.18
C ALA A 16 2.29 10.05 8.91
N PHE A 17 2.01 8.75 9.10
CA PHE A 17 1.42 7.93 8.04
C PHE A 17 0.15 7.33 8.63
N ALA A 18 -0.98 7.52 7.94
CA ALA A 18 -2.18 6.65 7.95
C ALA A 18 -3.55 7.33 8.18
N PHE A 19 -3.67 8.66 8.19
CA PHE A 19 -4.99 9.29 8.00
C PHE A 19 -5.07 9.99 6.64
N SER A 20 -4.94 9.21 5.56
CA SER A 20 -5.50 9.68 4.29
C SER A 20 -7.03 9.65 4.45
N PRO A 21 -7.71 10.81 4.29
CA PRO A 21 -9.16 10.84 4.35
C PRO A 21 -9.70 9.83 3.34
N LYS A 22 -10.79 9.15 3.71
CA LYS A 22 -11.62 8.32 2.84
C LYS A 22 -12.22 9.19 1.72
N GLY A 23 -11.37 9.67 0.81
CA GLY A 23 -11.81 10.08 -0.52
C GLY A 23 -12.37 8.84 -1.19
N GLU A 24 -13.47 9.01 -1.90
CA GLU A 24 -14.19 7.96 -2.63
C GLU A 24 -13.20 6.90 -3.12
N SER A 25 -13.32 5.70 -2.55
CA SER A 25 -12.38 4.62 -2.80
C SER A 25 -12.54 4.22 -4.25
N LEU A 26 -11.71 4.82 -5.12
CA LEU A 26 -11.50 4.32 -6.47
C LEU A 26 -11.26 2.83 -6.35
N SER A 27 -12.01 2.07 -7.14
CA SER A 27 -11.91 0.61 -7.14
C SER A 27 -10.45 0.23 -7.36
N GLN A 28 -9.94 -0.66 -6.52
CA GLN A 28 -8.55 -1.08 -6.52
C GLN A 28 -8.49 -2.59 -6.67
N PHE A 29 -7.85 -3.03 -7.74
CA PHE A 29 -7.70 -4.45 -8.04
C PHE A 29 -6.22 -4.81 -8.15
N GLY A 30 -5.81 -5.87 -7.46
CA GLY A 30 -4.52 -6.51 -7.65
C GLY A 30 -4.62 -7.71 -8.57
N GLU A 31 -3.60 -8.01 -9.35
CA GLU A 31 -3.49 -9.24 -10.13
C GLU A 31 -2.50 -10.19 -9.47
N ASP A 32 -2.95 -11.39 -9.12
CA ASP A 32 -2.09 -12.46 -8.59
C ASP A 32 -2.35 -13.74 -9.40
N SER A 33 -1.32 -14.19 -10.12
CA SER A 33 -1.34 -15.48 -10.82
C SER A 33 -2.53 -15.66 -11.77
N GLY A 34 -2.97 -14.60 -12.45
CA GLY A 34 -4.11 -14.58 -13.37
C GLY A 34 -5.47 -14.42 -12.70
N GLN A 35 -5.52 -14.12 -11.40
CA GLN A 35 -6.74 -13.79 -10.66
C GLN A 35 -6.73 -12.32 -10.25
N TRP A 36 -7.87 -11.66 -10.45
CA TRP A 36 -8.07 -10.27 -10.07
C TRP A 36 -8.75 -10.19 -8.70
N ILE A 37 -8.09 -9.53 -7.74
CA ILE A 37 -8.53 -9.45 -6.35
C ILE A 37 -8.94 -8.01 -6.05
N ASP A 38 -10.20 -7.83 -5.66
CA ASP A 38 -10.68 -6.53 -5.17
C ASP A 38 -10.10 -6.26 -3.78
N VAL A 39 -9.29 -5.22 -3.69
CA VAL A 39 -8.65 -4.73 -2.47
C VAL A 39 -9.10 -3.33 -2.10
N THR A 40 -10.24 -2.89 -2.66
CA THR A 40 -10.82 -1.58 -2.39
C THR A 40 -11.05 -1.38 -0.90
N GLY A 41 -10.37 -0.39 -0.33
CA GLY A 41 -10.46 -0.07 1.10
C GLY A 41 -9.76 -1.07 2.03
N VAL A 42 -9.03 -2.06 1.49
CA VAL A 42 -8.17 -2.95 2.26
C VAL A 42 -6.84 -2.25 2.53
N THR A 43 -6.38 -2.29 3.77
CA THR A 43 -5.05 -1.76 4.12
C THR A 43 -3.98 -2.82 3.79
N PRO A 44 -2.90 -2.47 3.04
CA PRO A 44 -1.79 -3.39 2.80
C PRO A 44 -1.11 -3.85 4.09
N GLY A 45 -0.66 -5.08 4.14
CA GLY A 45 -0.06 -5.68 5.33
C GLY A 45 0.24 -7.17 5.20
N PRO A 46 0.93 -7.75 6.20
CA PRO A 46 1.42 -9.13 6.16
C PRO A 46 0.33 -10.20 6.20
N SER A 47 -0.93 -9.81 6.42
CA SER A 47 -2.11 -10.69 6.43
C SER A 47 -3.16 -10.30 5.39
N THR A 48 -2.90 -9.27 4.58
CA THR A 48 -3.79 -8.81 3.52
C THR A 48 -3.07 -8.92 2.19
N TYR A 49 -2.59 -7.82 1.63
CA TYR A 49 -1.78 -7.78 0.42
C TYR A 49 -0.57 -6.89 0.67
N THR A 50 0.51 -7.12 -0.07
CA THR A 50 1.66 -6.23 -0.10
C THR A 50 2.00 -5.83 -1.54
N CYS A 51 2.62 -4.66 -1.66
CA CYS A 51 3.19 -4.18 -2.91
C CYS A 51 4.71 -4.33 -2.84
N ASP A 52 5.18 -5.51 -3.24
CA ASP A 52 6.58 -5.87 -3.14
C ASP A 52 7.33 -5.36 -4.37
N ALA A 53 8.58 -4.92 -4.21
CA ALA A 53 9.36 -4.38 -5.32
C ALA A 53 9.79 -5.54 -6.25
N ALA A 54 9.27 -5.56 -7.46
CA ALA A 54 9.73 -6.41 -8.55
C ALA A 54 9.76 -5.58 -9.84
N VAL A 55 10.60 -6.01 -10.78
CA VAL A 55 10.79 -5.33 -12.06
C VAL A 55 9.59 -5.65 -12.96
N ASP A 56 8.98 -4.62 -13.56
CA ASP A 56 7.95 -4.70 -14.62
C ASP A 56 6.52 -5.15 -14.22
N ALA A 57 6.10 -4.98 -12.96
CA ALA A 57 4.71 -5.21 -12.56
C ALA A 57 4.09 -3.95 -11.94
N HIS A 58 2.77 -3.79 -12.12
CA HIS A 58 1.99 -2.79 -11.40
C HIS A 58 1.18 -3.44 -10.29
N CYS A 59 1.03 -2.69 -9.21
CA CYS A 59 0.50 -3.26 -7.99
C CYS A 59 -1.03 -3.24 -7.91
N LEU A 60 -1.63 -2.17 -8.43
CA LEU A 60 -3.07 -1.94 -8.34
C LEU A 60 -3.56 -1.34 -9.66
N TYR A 61 -4.78 -1.70 -10.01
CA TYR A 61 -5.48 -1.29 -11.21
C TYR A 61 -6.87 -0.75 -10.85
N ASP A 62 -7.42 0.11 -11.72
CA ASP A 62 -8.75 0.71 -11.55
C ASP A 62 -9.90 -0.30 -11.81
N ALA A 63 -9.61 -1.38 -12.54
CA ALA A 63 -10.51 -2.47 -12.88
C ALA A 63 -9.73 -3.75 -13.22
N PRO A 64 -10.38 -4.93 -13.29
CA PRO A 64 -9.78 -6.12 -13.87
C PRO A 64 -9.34 -5.89 -15.32
N ASN A 65 -8.04 -6.05 -15.62
CA ASN A 65 -7.41 -5.67 -16.88
C ASN A 65 -7.56 -4.18 -17.23
N GLY A 66 -7.72 -3.34 -16.22
CA GLY A 66 -7.85 -1.89 -16.34
C GLY A 66 -6.50 -1.18 -16.46
N ASN A 67 -6.51 0.11 -16.13
CA ASN A 67 -5.29 0.92 -16.09
C ASN A 67 -4.59 0.77 -14.74
N PRO A 68 -3.25 0.75 -14.71
CA PRO A 68 -2.52 0.80 -13.45
C PRO A 68 -2.81 2.13 -12.73
N LEU A 69 -3.06 2.05 -11.42
CA LEU A 69 -3.25 3.23 -10.57
C LEU A 69 -1.91 3.89 -10.19
N SER A 70 -0.83 3.11 -10.21
CA SER A 70 0.56 3.58 -10.04
C SER A 70 1.38 3.21 -11.28
N PRO A 71 1.18 3.87 -12.44
CA PRO A 71 1.90 3.57 -13.68
C PRO A 71 3.41 3.85 -13.56
N ASP A 72 3.81 4.75 -12.66
CA ASP A 72 5.20 5.18 -12.48
C ASP A 72 5.95 4.41 -11.37
N GLU A 73 5.34 3.37 -10.79
CA GLU A 73 5.94 2.58 -9.72
C GLU A 73 6.13 1.11 -10.12
N ASP A 74 7.38 0.63 -10.07
CA ASP A 74 7.73 -0.78 -10.25
C ASP A 74 7.38 -1.57 -8.96
N LYS A 75 6.19 -2.18 -8.93
CA LYS A 75 5.66 -2.87 -7.75
C LYS A 75 4.76 -4.04 -8.16
N MET A 76 5.03 -5.22 -7.63
CA MET A 76 4.19 -6.41 -7.82
C MET A 76 3.15 -6.54 -6.70
N PHE A 77 1.92 -6.86 -7.09
CA PHE A 77 0.88 -7.25 -6.15
C PHE A 77 1.18 -8.63 -5.57
N VAL A 78 1.16 -8.75 -4.24
CA VAL A 78 1.34 -10.02 -3.53
C VAL A 78 0.17 -10.22 -2.57
N ASN A 79 -0.65 -11.24 -2.80
CA ASN A 79 -1.67 -11.62 -1.84
C ASN A 79 -1.04 -12.39 -0.66
N ARG A 80 -1.21 -11.86 0.55
CA ARG A 80 -0.72 -12.46 1.81
C ARG A 80 -1.83 -13.12 2.63
N GLY A 81 -3.08 -13.05 2.19
CA GLY A 81 -4.20 -13.61 2.94
C GLY A 81 -5.51 -12.84 2.87
N ILE A 82 -5.73 -12.00 1.85
CA ILE A 82 -7.09 -11.57 1.51
C ILE A 82 -7.81 -12.82 1.01
N ALA A 83 -8.52 -13.48 1.92
CA ALA A 83 -9.47 -14.50 1.53
C ALA A 83 -10.49 -13.84 0.60
N ASP A 84 -10.58 -14.34 -0.63
CA ASP A 84 -11.70 -14.10 -1.53
C ASP A 84 -12.98 -14.11 -0.70
N ARG A 85 -13.55 -12.91 -0.46
CA ARG A 85 -14.82 -12.79 0.24
C ARG A 85 -15.88 -13.21 -0.78
N LYS A 86 -16.08 -14.53 -0.82
CA LYS A 86 -17.14 -15.24 -1.54
C LYS A 86 -18.51 -14.59 -1.39
#